data_AF-A0A5B7AAR1-F1
#
_entry.id   AF-A0A5B7AAR1-F1
#
_cell.length_a   1.000
_cell.length_b   1.000
_cell.length_c   1.000
_cell.angle_alpha   90.00
_cell.angle_beta   90.00
_cell.angle_gamma   90.00
#
_symmetry.space_group_name_H-M   'P 1'
#
loop_
_entity.id
_entity.type
_entity.pdbx_description
1 polymer ?
#
loop_
_entity_poly.entity_id
_entity_poly.type
_entity_poly.pdbx_seq_one_letter_code
_entity_poly.pdbx_strand_id
1 'polypeptide(L)'
;MKVKPSEEIGILQKNLVELPITRMPGNKYNYNPGTPTTRLERLLRERELRKLNRSFQPNDEVRDGNKELDIFNELGLTEGDNWPREEELLERVAAARGLSDRCERQDGRPSKQRLLVVANRLPVSAVRRGEDSWALEMSVGGLVSALLGVNEFEARWIGWAGVNVPDEIGQRTLTKALAEKRCIPVFLDEEIVHQYYNGYCNNILWPLFHYLGLPQEDRLATTRSFQSQFDAYKKANQMFANVVNEHYEEGDVVWCHDYHLMFLPKCLKEYNNKMKVGWFLHTPFPSSEIHRTLPSRSELLRSVLAADLVGFHTYDYARHFVSACTRILGLEGTPEGVEDQGKLTRVAAFPIGI
;
A
#
# COMPACT_ATOMS: atom_id res chain seq x y z
N MET A 1 33.32 43.99 -34.98
CA MET A 1 34.20 42.91 -35.50
C MET A 1 33.95 41.65 -34.69
N LYS A 2 33.38 40.63 -35.33
CA LYS A 2 33.17 39.29 -34.75
C LYS A 2 34.44 38.47 -34.94
N VAL A 3 34.90 37.77 -33.89
CA VAL A 3 35.91 36.71 -34.01
C VAL A 3 35.36 35.46 -33.33
N LYS A 4 35.40 34.35 -34.07
CA LYS A 4 34.83 33.03 -33.76
C LYS A 4 35.78 32.24 -32.83
N PRO A 5 35.26 31.32 -31.99
CA PRO A 5 36.05 30.27 -31.37
C PRO A 5 35.78 28.93 -32.05
N SER A 6 36.77 28.39 -32.76
CA SER A 6 36.73 27.01 -33.27
C SER A 6 38.13 26.57 -33.68
N GLU A 7 38.93 26.07 -32.73
CA GLU A 7 40.14 25.26 -32.99
C GLU A 7 40.78 24.85 -31.65
N GLU A 8 40.17 23.94 -30.88
CA GLU A 8 40.87 23.30 -29.75
C GLU A 8 40.22 21.98 -29.27
N ILE A 9 39.71 21.13 -30.19
CA ILE A 9 39.23 19.77 -29.86
C ILE A 9 39.68 18.78 -30.95
N GLY A 10 41.00 18.58 -31.08
CA GLY A 10 41.53 17.72 -32.15
C GLY A 10 42.89 17.05 -31.91
N ILE A 11 43.48 17.10 -30.71
CA ILE A 11 44.85 16.56 -30.48
C ILE A 11 44.98 15.78 -29.16
N LEU A 12 43.93 15.10 -28.69
CA LEU A 12 44.02 14.17 -27.54
C LEU A 12 43.28 12.83 -27.77
N GLN A 13 43.30 12.35 -29.01
CA GLN A 13 42.87 10.99 -29.37
C GLN A 13 43.76 10.45 -30.49
N LYS A 14 44.96 9.97 -30.14
CA LYS A 14 45.74 8.93 -30.83
C LYS A 14 47.10 8.82 -30.17
N ASN A 15 47.56 7.58 -30.01
CA ASN A 15 48.87 7.13 -29.50
C ASN A 15 48.92 6.77 -28.01
N LEU A 16 48.49 5.55 -27.70
CA LEU A 16 49.25 4.60 -26.86
C LEU A 16 48.53 3.24 -26.84
N VAL A 17 48.86 2.41 -27.82
CA VAL A 17 48.67 0.95 -27.80
C VAL A 17 50.05 0.32 -28.11
N GLU A 18 50.34 -0.81 -27.44
CA GLU A 18 51.49 -1.75 -27.53
C GLU A 18 52.46 -1.71 -26.30
N LEU A 19 52.18 -2.48 -25.23
CA LEU A 19 52.63 -3.86 -24.85
C LEU A 19 54.01 -3.89 -24.13
N PRO A 20 54.29 -4.75 -23.10
CA PRO A 20 53.95 -6.18 -23.04
C PRO A 20 53.44 -6.75 -21.69
N ILE A 21 53.04 -8.02 -21.78
CA ILE A 21 52.49 -8.91 -20.74
C ILE A 21 53.59 -9.35 -19.77
N THR A 22 53.35 -9.16 -18.46
CA THR A 22 54.04 -9.89 -17.38
C THR A 22 53.00 -10.48 -16.43
N ARG A 23 52.85 -11.81 -16.49
CA ARG A 23 52.14 -12.64 -15.50
C ARG A 23 52.99 -12.71 -14.22
N MET A 24 52.35 -12.64 -13.05
CA MET A 24 52.68 -13.32 -11.77
C MET A 24 51.64 -12.91 -10.70
N PRO A 25 51.44 -13.68 -9.61
CA PRO A 25 50.55 -14.82 -9.51
C PRO A 25 49.24 -14.50 -8.74
N GLY A 26 48.19 -15.29 -9.04
CA GLY A 26 46.87 -15.14 -8.44
C GLY A 26 46.85 -15.35 -6.93
N ASN A 27 46.26 -14.37 -6.23
CA ASN A 27 45.83 -14.55 -4.85
C ASN A 27 44.48 -15.29 -4.87
N LYS A 28 44.55 -16.62 -4.77
CA LYS A 28 43.39 -17.49 -4.53
C LYS A 28 42.95 -17.31 -3.08
N TYR A 29 41.89 -16.54 -2.84
CA TYR A 29 41.10 -16.66 -1.62
C TYR A 29 39.61 -16.68 -1.97
N ASN A 30 39.04 -17.88 -1.83
CA ASN A 30 37.66 -18.23 -1.51
C ASN A 30 36.53 -17.42 -2.16
N TYR A 31 35.98 -17.99 -3.24
CA TYR A 31 34.59 -17.78 -3.63
C TYR A 31 33.70 -18.35 -2.52
N ASN A 32 33.16 -17.47 -1.68
CA ASN A 32 32.16 -17.83 -0.68
C ASN A 32 30.80 -17.79 -1.39
N PRO A 33 30.03 -18.89 -1.51
CA PRO A 33 28.77 -18.91 -2.26
C PRO A 33 27.60 -18.22 -1.51
N GLY A 34 27.88 -17.20 -0.70
CA GLY A 34 26.95 -16.63 0.27
C GLY A 34 26.67 -15.13 0.16
N THR A 35 27.24 -14.41 -0.82
CA THR A 35 26.98 -12.97 -0.98
C THR A 35 25.78 -12.73 -1.90
N PRO A 36 24.70 -12.08 -1.43
CA PRO A 36 23.56 -11.71 -2.25
C PRO A 36 24.01 -10.80 -3.40
N THR A 37 23.66 -11.15 -4.62
CA THR A 37 24.00 -10.38 -5.83
C THR A 37 23.00 -9.26 -6.09
N THR A 38 21.81 -9.36 -5.49
CA THR A 38 20.74 -8.35 -5.61
C THR A 38 20.26 -7.84 -4.25
N ARG A 39 19.74 -6.60 -4.23
CA ARG A 39 19.13 -5.99 -3.04
C ARG A 39 17.98 -6.83 -2.48
N LEU A 40 17.22 -7.51 -3.35
CA LEU A 40 16.12 -8.40 -2.96
C LEU A 40 16.62 -9.62 -2.18
N GLU A 41 17.66 -10.28 -2.68
CA GLU A 41 18.27 -11.42 -1.99
C GLU A 41 18.81 -11.02 -0.61
N ARG A 42 19.38 -9.80 -0.50
CA ARG A 42 19.84 -9.27 0.79
C ARG A 42 18.70 -9.10 1.79
N LEU A 43 17.58 -8.52 1.36
CA LEU A 43 16.39 -8.31 2.21
C LEU A 43 15.73 -9.63 2.61
N LEU A 44 15.64 -10.60 1.70
CA LEU A 44 15.10 -11.94 1.99
C LEU A 44 15.99 -12.70 2.99
N ARG A 45 17.31 -12.55 2.90
CA ARG A 45 18.26 -13.16 3.82
C ARG A 45 18.19 -12.55 5.22
N GLU A 46 18.15 -11.22 5.32
CA GLU A 46 17.97 -10.51 6.59
C GLU A 46 16.66 -10.92 7.28
N ARG A 47 15.61 -11.17 6.49
CA ARG A 47 14.32 -11.67 6.97
C ARG A 47 14.40 -13.07 7.58
N GLU A 48 15.10 -14.01 6.94
CA GLU A 48 15.28 -15.36 7.49
C GLU A 48 16.11 -15.34 8.79
N LEU A 49 17.13 -14.47 8.87
CA LEU A 49 17.90 -14.26 10.10
C LEU A 49 17.05 -13.70 11.25
N ARG A 50 16.12 -12.78 10.98
CA ARG A 50 15.19 -12.26 12.00
C ARG A 50 14.21 -13.32 12.49
N LYS A 51 13.75 -14.24 11.62
CA LYS A 51 12.90 -15.37 12.03
C LYS A 51 13.63 -16.33 12.97
N LEU A 52 14.89 -16.66 12.66
CA LEU A 52 15.72 -17.53 13.48
C LEU A 52 16.03 -16.92 14.85
N ASN A 53 16.22 -15.60 14.95
CA ASN A 53 16.44 -14.95 16.24
C ASN A 53 15.17 -14.88 17.11
N ARG A 54 13.98 -14.89 16.49
CA ARG A 54 12.70 -14.84 17.22
C ARG A 54 12.32 -16.17 17.87
N SER A 55 12.93 -17.29 17.45
CA SER A 55 12.71 -18.61 18.06
C SER A 55 13.61 -18.90 19.28
N PHE A 56 14.44 -17.95 19.73
CA PHE A 56 15.42 -18.14 20.81
C PHE A 56 15.34 -17.08 21.93
N GLN A 57 14.14 -16.78 22.44
CA GLN A 57 14.00 -16.07 23.73
C GLN A 57 12.93 -16.73 24.62
N PRO A 58 13.25 -17.14 25.88
CA PRO A 58 12.25 -17.49 26.87
C PRO A 58 11.65 -16.21 27.49
N ASN A 59 10.33 -16.20 27.66
CA ASN A 59 9.56 -15.07 28.21
C ASN A 59 9.81 -14.88 29.72
N ASP A 60 10.05 -13.63 30.13
CA ASP A 60 9.76 -13.12 31.47
C ASP A 60 8.58 -12.12 31.34
N GLU A 61 7.43 -12.43 31.92
CA GLU A 61 6.31 -11.49 32.07
C GLU A 61 5.96 -11.28 33.55
N VAL A 62 5.89 -10.00 33.92
CA VAL A 62 5.48 -9.47 35.22
C VAL A 62 3.94 -9.34 35.26
N ARG A 63 3.37 -9.78 36.38
CA ARG A 63 1.94 -9.79 36.76
C ARG A 63 1.31 -8.39 36.80
N ASP A 64 0.08 -8.27 36.28
CA ASP A 64 -0.91 -7.29 36.77
C ASP A 64 -2.15 -8.04 37.27
N GLY A 65 -2.57 -7.71 38.48
CA GLY A 65 -3.56 -8.45 39.27
C GLY A 65 -4.91 -7.76 39.22
N ASN A 66 -5.90 -8.41 38.62
CA ASN A 66 -7.34 -8.11 38.81
C ASN A 66 -8.26 -9.24 38.30
N LYS A 67 -7.77 -10.50 38.21
CA LYS A 67 -8.57 -11.65 37.72
C LYS A 67 -8.86 -12.73 38.77
N GLU A 68 -8.44 -12.55 40.01
CA GLU A 68 -8.61 -13.58 41.06
C GLU A 68 -10.01 -13.56 41.72
N LEU A 69 -10.83 -12.53 41.50
CA LEU A 69 -12.12 -12.39 42.22
C LEU A 69 -13.31 -13.13 41.59
N ASP A 70 -13.24 -13.48 40.30
CA ASP A 70 -14.38 -14.10 39.59
C ASP A 70 -14.43 -15.63 39.73
N ILE A 71 -13.31 -16.28 40.08
CA ILE A 71 -13.21 -17.76 40.14
C ILE A 71 -13.84 -18.32 41.42
N PHE A 72 -13.85 -17.56 42.52
CA PHE A 72 -14.33 -18.05 43.81
C PHE A 72 -15.86 -18.22 43.87
N ASN A 73 -16.62 -17.42 43.13
CA ASN A 73 -18.08 -17.52 43.12
C ASN A 73 -18.61 -18.69 42.30
N GLU A 74 -17.86 -19.16 41.30
CA GLU A 74 -18.27 -20.27 40.42
C GLU A 74 -18.13 -21.66 41.05
N LEU A 75 -17.40 -21.79 42.17
CA LEU A 75 -17.05 -23.08 42.79
C LEU A 75 -17.84 -23.42 44.07
N GLY A 76 -18.73 -22.56 44.56
CA GLY A 76 -19.76 -22.91 45.54
C GLY A 76 -19.28 -23.46 46.90
N LEU A 77 -18.20 -22.93 47.47
CA LEU A 77 -17.67 -23.35 48.78
C LEU A 77 -18.00 -22.30 49.86
N THR A 78 -18.69 -22.71 50.93
CA THR A 78 -18.91 -21.88 52.14
C THR A 78 -17.76 -22.05 53.12
N GLU A 79 -17.44 -20.97 53.84
CA GLU A 79 -16.35 -20.93 54.84
C GLU A 79 -16.52 -21.99 55.93
N GLY A 80 -15.48 -22.81 56.08
CA GLY A 80 -15.34 -23.78 57.17
C GLY A 80 -15.57 -25.21 56.72
N ASP A 81 -14.63 -25.77 55.96
CA ASP A 81 -14.13 -27.15 56.13
C ASP A 81 -12.91 -27.40 55.22
N ASN A 82 -12.10 -28.38 55.63
CA ASN A 82 -10.73 -28.71 55.22
C ASN A 82 -10.38 -28.54 53.72
N TRP A 83 -9.26 -27.86 53.43
CA TRP A 83 -8.71 -27.67 52.07
C TRP A 83 -8.28 -29.02 51.45
N PRO A 84 -8.77 -29.41 50.25
CA PRO A 84 -8.31 -30.62 49.58
C PRO A 84 -6.87 -30.45 49.05
N ARG A 85 -6.10 -31.54 48.97
CA ARG A 85 -4.73 -31.52 48.41
C ARG A 85 -4.75 -31.01 46.96
N GLU A 86 -3.70 -30.26 46.60
CA GLU A 86 -3.53 -29.60 45.29
C GLU A 86 -3.75 -30.53 44.08
N GLU A 87 -3.48 -31.82 44.22
CA GLU A 87 -3.68 -32.83 43.17
C GLU A 87 -5.18 -33.06 42.84
N GLU A 88 -6.07 -33.01 43.83
CA GLU A 88 -7.51 -33.24 43.64
C GLU A 88 -8.21 -32.01 43.01
N LEU A 89 -7.67 -30.81 43.25
CA LEU A 89 -8.14 -29.56 42.65
C LEU A 89 -7.76 -29.47 41.17
N LEU A 90 -6.59 -29.97 40.80
CA LEU A 90 -6.11 -30.05 39.42
C LEU A 90 -6.92 -31.07 38.59
N GLU A 91 -7.30 -32.22 39.16
CA GLU A 91 -8.16 -33.19 38.48
C GLU A 91 -9.58 -32.65 38.23
N ARG A 92 -10.16 -31.91 39.19
CA ARG A 92 -11.51 -31.34 39.03
C ARG A 92 -11.56 -30.18 38.05
N VAL A 93 -10.51 -29.35 37.99
CA VAL A 93 -10.35 -28.30 36.96
C VAL A 93 -10.11 -28.91 35.58
N ALA A 94 -9.37 -30.02 35.49
CA ALA A 94 -9.19 -30.76 34.24
C ALA A 94 -10.49 -31.41 33.76
N ALA A 95 -11.31 -31.96 34.68
CA ALA A 95 -12.63 -32.54 34.36
C ALA A 95 -13.65 -31.46 33.92
N ALA A 96 -13.64 -30.27 34.54
CA ALA A 96 -14.50 -29.15 34.15
C ALA A 96 -14.12 -28.59 32.76
N ARG A 97 -12.82 -28.56 32.43
CA ARG A 97 -12.34 -28.18 31.09
C ARG A 97 -12.59 -29.27 30.02
N GLY A 98 -12.74 -30.52 30.42
CA GLY A 98 -13.07 -31.64 29.52
C GLY A 98 -14.54 -31.71 29.08
N LEU A 99 -15.45 -31.00 29.75
CA LEU A 99 -16.88 -31.00 29.45
C LEU A 99 -17.35 -29.82 28.60
N SER A 100 -16.55 -28.75 28.46
CA SER A 100 -16.84 -27.66 27.52
C SER A 100 -16.25 -27.89 26.11
N ASP A 101 -15.54 -29.01 25.89
CA ASP A 101 -14.78 -29.27 24.67
C ASP A 101 -15.42 -30.35 23.77
N ARG A 102 -16.77 -30.39 23.77
CA ARG A 102 -17.56 -31.19 22.82
C ARG A 102 -18.30 -30.34 21.76
N CYS A 103 -17.88 -29.10 21.57
CA CYS A 103 -18.16 -28.39 20.33
C CYS A 103 -17.12 -28.83 19.30
N GLU A 104 -17.58 -29.32 18.15
CA GLU A 104 -16.78 -29.87 17.06
C GLU A 104 -15.48 -29.08 16.83
N ARG A 105 -14.34 -29.72 17.12
CA ARG A 105 -13.03 -29.22 16.68
C ARG A 105 -12.99 -29.30 15.16
N GLN A 106 -13.45 -28.25 14.50
CA GLN A 106 -13.03 -27.95 13.14
C GLN A 106 -11.55 -27.54 13.24
N ASP A 107 -10.68 -28.36 12.67
CA ASP A 107 -9.31 -27.99 12.32
C ASP A 107 -9.35 -26.80 11.33
N GLY A 108 -9.53 -25.60 11.86
CA GLY A 108 -9.53 -24.36 11.09
C GLY A 108 -8.34 -23.51 11.50
N ARG A 109 -7.26 -23.51 10.72
CA ARG A 109 -6.36 -22.34 10.74
C ARG A 109 -7.23 -21.10 10.59
N PRO A 110 -7.06 -20.02 11.40
CA PRO A 110 -7.83 -18.80 11.18
C PRO A 110 -7.61 -18.38 9.72
N SER A 111 -8.69 -18.32 8.94
CA SER A 111 -8.61 -17.94 7.54
C SER A 111 -7.98 -16.56 7.48
N LYS A 112 -6.84 -16.43 6.79
CA LYS A 112 -6.14 -15.15 6.68
C LYS A 112 -7.10 -14.13 6.09
N GLN A 113 -7.19 -12.97 6.72
CA GLN A 113 -8.03 -11.91 6.21
C GLN A 113 -7.51 -11.48 4.83
N ARG A 114 -8.42 -11.38 3.87
CA ARG A 114 -8.09 -10.99 2.50
C ARG A 114 -7.99 -9.47 2.40
N LEU A 115 -6.95 -9.02 1.71
CA LEU A 115 -6.61 -7.61 1.56
C LEU A 115 -6.43 -7.30 0.07
N LEU A 116 -7.25 -6.41 -0.45
CA LEU A 116 -7.13 -5.89 -1.81
C LEU A 116 -6.34 -4.57 -1.75
N VAL A 117 -5.07 -4.63 -2.12
CA VAL A 117 -4.19 -3.46 -2.21
C VAL A 117 -4.38 -2.82 -3.56
N VAL A 118 -4.91 -1.61 -3.61
CA VAL A 118 -5.19 -0.89 -4.86
C VAL A 118 -4.24 0.30 -4.97
N ALA A 119 -3.37 0.27 -5.97
CA ALA A 119 -2.39 1.32 -6.23
C ALA A 119 -2.32 1.61 -7.72
N ASN A 120 -1.92 2.83 -8.09
CA ASN A 120 -1.86 3.22 -9.51
C ASN A 120 -0.99 2.26 -10.34
N ARG A 121 0.17 1.83 -9.83
CA ARG A 121 1.04 0.87 -10.52
C ARG A 121 1.14 -0.45 -9.78
N LEU A 122 1.14 -1.55 -10.54
CA LEU A 122 1.48 -2.88 -10.04
C LEU A 122 2.96 -2.97 -9.65
N PRO A 123 3.32 -3.87 -8.72
CA PRO A 123 4.71 -4.13 -8.32
C PRO A 123 5.48 -4.97 -9.36
N VAL A 124 5.13 -4.85 -10.64
CA VAL A 124 5.69 -5.63 -11.75
C VAL A 124 5.93 -4.75 -12.95
N SER A 125 7.04 -4.99 -13.64
CA SER A 125 7.31 -4.45 -14.98
C SER A 125 7.00 -5.53 -16.00
N ALA A 126 6.01 -5.27 -16.84
CA ALA A 126 5.63 -6.17 -17.92
C ALA A 126 6.29 -5.74 -19.24
N VAL A 127 6.97 -6.68 -19.91
CA VAL A 127 7.56 -6.47 -21.24
C VAL A 127 7.01 -7.53 -22.19
N ARG A 128 6.37 -7.09 -23.26
CA ARG A 128 5.84 -7.99 -24.30
C ARG A 128 7.01 -8.58 -25.09
N ARG A 129 7.10 -9.91 -25.17
CA ARG A 129 8.15 -10.66 -25.88
C ARG A 129 7.67 -11.32 -27.18
N GLY A 130 6.36 -11.29 -27.45
CA GLY A 130 5.72 -11.76 -28.68
C GLY A 130 4.22 -11.49 -28.65
N GLU A 131 3.45 -12.05 -29.59
CA GLU A 131 1.99 -11.85 -29.64
C GLU A 131 1.31 -12.35 -28.34
N ASP A 132 1.73 -13.52 -27.83
CA ASP A 132 1.09 -14.17 -26.65
C ASP A 132 2.01 -14.34 -25.43
N SER A 133 3.17 -13.69 -25.39
CA SER A 133 4.14 -13.88 -24.29
C SER A 133 4.57 -12.59 -23.61
N TRP A 134 4.55 -12.61 -22.27
CA TRP A 134 4.92 -11.51 -21.39
C TRP A 134 6.05 -11.93 -20.47
N ALA A 135 7.11 -11.11 -20.42
CA ALA A 135 8.13 -11.21 -19.39
C ALA A 135 7.74 -10.28 -18.23
N LEU A 136 7.63 -10.85 -17.03
CA LEU A 136 7.26 -10.11 -15.81
C LEU A 136 8.43 -10.07 -14.83
N GLU A 137 8.92 -8.87 -14.55
CA GLU A 137 9.94 -8.63 -13.54
C GLU A 137 9.32 -7.95 -12.32
N MET A 138 9.65 -8.42 -11.11
CA MET A 138 9.16 -7.78 -9.88
C MET A 138 9.92 -6.46 -9.65
N SER A 139 9.18 -5.37 -9.51
CA SER A 139 9.76 -4.06 -9.21
C SER A 139 9.76 -3.82 -7.71
N VAL A 140 10.95 -3.52 -7.16
CA VAL A 140 11.13 -3.21 -5.74
C VAL A 140 10.87 -1.72 -5.47
N GLY A 141 9.61 -1.40 -5.16
CA GLY A 141 9.20 -0.07 -4.69
C GLY A 141 9.15 0.05 -3.17
N GLY A 142 9.06 1.29 -2.65
CA GLY A 142 8.89 1.53 -1.20
C GLY A 142 7.61 0.89 -0.65
N LEU A 143 6.47 1.11 -1.33
CA LEU A 143 5.18 0.49 -0.99
C LEU A 143 5.24 -1.05 -1.04
N VAL A 144 5.88 -1.60 -2.07
CA VAL A 144 6.04 -3.05 -2.24
C VAL A 144 6.86 -3.64 -1.10
N SER A 145 7.96 -2.99 -0.74
CA SER A 145 8.86 -3.45 0.34
C SER A 145 8.15 -3.44 1.70
N ALA A 146 7.37 -2.40 1.99
CA ALA A 146 6.60 -2.31 3.23
C ALA A 146 5.53 -3.40 3.32
N LEU A 147 4.82 -3.69 2.22
CA LEU A 147 3.75 -4.68 2.20
C LEU A 147 4.22 -6.14 2.16
N LEU A 148 5.42 -6.42 1.62
CA LEU A 148 6.02 -7.76 1.68
C LEU A 148 6.32 -8.24 3.12
N GLY A 149 6.38 -7.31 4.08
CA GLY A 149 6.55 -7.61 5.50
C GLY A 149 5.31 -8.21 6.17
N VAL A 150 4.12 -7.99 5.60
CA VAL A 150 2.85 -8.33 6.23
C VAL A 150 2.38 -9.73 5.77
N ASN A 151 2.55 -10.73 6.63
CA ASN A 151 2.23 -12.14 6.35
C ASN A 151 0.85 -12.60 6.82
N GLU A 152 0.17 -11.75 7.60
CA GLU A 152 -1.11 -12.03 8.27
C GLU A 152 -2.29 -11.98 7.29
N PHE A 153 -2.12 -11.28 6.17
CA PHE A 153 -3.16 -11.12 5.15
C PHE A 153 -2.86 -11.90 3.88
N GLU A 154 -3.91 -12.37 3.22
CA GLU A 154 -3.82 -12.78 1.81
C GLU A 154 -3.98 -11.52 0.94
N ALA A 155 -2.84 -10.88 0.64
CA ALA A 155 -2.82 -9.66 -0.16
C ALA A 155 -2.87 -9.96 -1.67
N ARG A 156 -3.77 -9.27 -2.38
CA ARG A 156 -3.84 -9.21 -3.84
C ARG A 156 -3.67 -7.76 -4.28
N TRP A 157 -2.92 -7.54 -5.36
CA TRP A 157 -2.60 -6.21 -5.87
C TRP A 157 -3.44 -5.89 -7.08
N ILE A 158 -4.11 -4.74 -7.08
CA ILE A 158 -4.87 -4.22 -8.22
C ILE A 158 -4.22 -2.93 -8.68
N GLY A 159 -3.89 -2.84 -9.97
CA GLY A 159 -3.23 -1.65 -10.50
C GLY A 159 -2.95 -1.68 -12.00
N TRP A 160 -2.49 -0.56 -12.55
CA TRP A 160 -2.06 -0.50 -13.94
C TRP A 160 -0.68 -1.14 -14.12
N ALA A 161 -0.55 -1.96 -15.16
CA ALA A 161 0.68 -2.72 -15.47
C ALA A 161 1.80 -1.87 -16.09
N GLY A 162 1.59 -0.57 -16.32
CA GLY A 162 2.59 0.31 -16.91
C GLY A 162 2.72 0.22 -18.43
N VAL A 163 1.89 -0.61 -19.08
CA VAL A 163 1.90 -0.86 -20.52
C VAL A 163 0.50 -0.68 -21.10
N ASN A 164 0.42 -0.17 -22.34
CA ASN A 164 -0.82 -0.18 -23.10
C ASN A 164 -0.95 -1.52 -23.83
N VAL A 165 -2.11 -2.16 -23.71
CA VAL A 165 -2.42 -3.45 -24.33
C VAL A 165 -3.80 -3.35 -24.98
N PRO A 166 -3.87 -2.91 -26.25
CA PRO A 166 -5.14 -2.67 -26.92
C PRO A 166 -5.85 -3.97 -27.34
N ASP A 167 -5.10 -5.07 -27.49
CA ASP A 167 -5.62 -6.35 -27.94
C ASP A 167 -6.15 -7.23 -26.80
N GLU A 168 -7.35 -7.79 -26.97
CA GLU A 168 -7.97 -8.66 -25.96
C GLU A 168 -7.12 -9.90 -25.64
N ILE A 169 -6.44 -10.46 -26.64
CA ILE A 169 -5.58 -11.64 -26.46
C ILE A 169 -4.39 -11.27 -25.56
N GLY A 170 -3.74 -10.14 -25.81
CA GLY A 170 -2.70 -9.57 -24.95
C GLY A 170 -3.18 -9.29 -23.54
N GLN A 171 -4.39 -8.76 -23.38
CA GLN A 171 -4.97 -8.52 -22.05
C GLN A 171 -5.19 -9.84 -21.30
N ARG A 172 -5.77 -10.86 -21.94
CA ARG A 172 -6.00 -12.17 -21.31
C ARG A 172 -4.70 -12.87 -20.93
N THR A 173 -3.70 -12.87 -21.82
CA THR A 173 -2.39 -13.48 -21.55
C THR A 173 -1.66 -12.75 -20.42
N LEU A 174 -1.69 -11.42 -20.39
CA LEU A 174 -1.11 -10.62 -19.31
C LEU A 174 -1.82 -10.87 -17.97
N THR A 175 -3.15 -10.87 -17.94
CA THR A 175 -3.93 -11.16 -16.73
C THR A 175 -3.57 -12.54 -16.16
N LYS A 176 -3.43 -13.56 -17.01
CA LYS A 176 -3.01 -14.90 -16.57
C LYS A 176 -1.61 -14.89 -15.95
N ALA A 177 -0.65 -14.23 -16.60
CA ALA A 177 0.72 -14.15 -16.09
C ALA A 177 0.81 -13.36 -14.77
N LEU A 178 -0.01 -12.32 -14.61
CA LEU A 178 -0.08 -11.51 -13.40
C LEU A 178 -0.77 -12.23 -12.23
N ALA A 179 -1.76 -13.09 -12.52
CA ALA A 179 -2.47 -13.86 -11.51
C ALA A 179 -1.52 -14.78 -10.71
N GLU A 180 -0.49 -15.34 -11.36
CA GLU A 180 0.57 -16.14 -10.69
C GLU A 180 1.32 -15.33 -9.62
N LYS A 181 1.37 -14.01 -9.76
CA LYS A 181 2.00 -13.07 -8.82
C LYS A 181 0.98 -12.36 -7.92
N ARG A 182 -0.27 -12.84 -7.87
CA ARG A 182 -1.39 -12.21 -7.13
C ARG A 182 -1.62 -10.75 -7.52
N CYS A 183 -1.35 -10.43 -8.78
CA CYS A 183 -1.57 -9.12 -9.36
C CYS A 183 -2.74 -9.18 -10.33
N ILE A 184 -3.55 -8.14 -10.32
CA ILE A 184 -4.77 -7.99 -11.12
C ILE A 184 -4.61 -6.68 -11.89
N PRO A 185 -4.53 -6.73 -13.24
CA PRO A 185 -4.32 -5.53 -14.04
C PRO A 185 -5.59 -4.70 -14.17
N VAL A 186 -5.41 -3.38 -14.10
CA VAL A 186 -6.36 -2.40 -14.62
C VAL A 186 -5.80 -1.91 -15.96
N PHE A 187 -6.52 -2.17 -17.04
CA PHE A 187 -6.13 -1.72 -18.37
C PHE A 187 -6.61 -0.29 -18.58
N LEU A 188 -5.67 0.63 -18.82
CA LEU A 188 -5.95 2.02 -19.13
C LEU A 188 -5.52 2.27 -20.58
N ASP A 189 -6.37 2.93 -21.36
CA ASP A 189 -6.03 3.37 -22.70
C ASP A 189 -5.03 4.55 -22.67
N GLU A 190 -4.37 4.82 -23.80
CA GLU A 190 -3.37 5.88 -23.88
C GLU A 190 -3.93 7.28 -23.61
N GLU A 191 -5.17 7.53 -24.01
CA GLU A 191 -5.83 8.82 -23.81
C GLU A 191 -6.07 9.07 -22.31
N ILE A 192 -6.59 8.08 -21.59
CA ILE A 192 -6.76 8.14 -20.14
C ILE A 192 -5.40 8.28 -19.48
N VAL A 193 -4.38 7.47 -19.82
CA VAL A 193 -3.05 7.63 -19.23
C VAL A 193 -2.51 9.06 -19.43
N HIS A 194 -2.69 9.65 -20.61
CA HIS A 194 -2.25 11.02 -20.86
C HIS A 194 -3.03 12.05 -20.02
N GLN A 195 -4.36 11.97 -19.95
CA GLN A 195 -5.17 12.96 -19.23
C GLN A 195 -5.20 12.74 -17.70
N TYR A 196 -5.33 11.51 -17.24
CA TYR A 196 -5.39 11.14 -15.82
C TYR A 196 -4.01 11.13 -15.18
N TYR A 197 -3.07 10.32 -15.70
CA TYR A 197 -1.79 10.09 -15.01
C TYR A 197 -0.83 11.26 -15.25
N ASN A 198 -0.58 11.60 -16.51
CA ASN A 198 0.34 12.69 -16.83
C ASN A 198 -0.30 14.07 -16.58
N GLY A 199 -1.56 14.25 -17.00
CA GLY A 199 -2.30 15.49 -16.80
C GLY A 199 -2.66 15.72 -15.35
N TYR A 200 -3.64 15.00 -14.82
CA TYR A 200 -4.19 15.34 -13.52
C TYR A 200 -3.28 14.95 -12.34
N CYS A 201 -2.77 13.72 -12.31
CA CYS A 201 -1.96 13.24 -11.18
C CYS A 201 -0.61 13.99 -11.12
N ASN A 202 0.17 13.95 -12.20
CA ASN A 202 1.54 14.47 -12.20
C ASN A 202 1.65 15.99 -12.46
N ASN A 203 0.73 16.60 -13.20
CA ASN A 203 0.80 18.04 -13.52
C ASN A 203 -0.05 18.90 -12.57
N ILE A 204 -1.02 18.33 -11.85
CA ILE A 204 -1.91 19.09 -10.94
C ILE A 204 -1.73 18.65 -9.48
N LEU A 205 -2.08 17.40 -9.16
CA LEU A 205 -2.09 16.94 -7.76
C LEU A 205 -0.70 16.90 -7.16
N TRP A 206 0.27 16.32 -7.87
CA TRP A 206 1.63 16.17 -7.37
C TRP A 206 2.29 17.53 -7.03
N PRO A 207 2.33 18.53 -7.93
CA PRO A 207 2.83 19.86 -7.60
C PRO A 207 2.10 20.49 -6.43
N LEU A 208 0.76 20.46 -6.43
CA LEU A 208 -0.06 21.06 -5.37
C LEU A 208 0.26 20.47 -3.99
N PHE A 209 0.39 19.14 -3.90
CA PHE A 209 0.68 18.45 -2.64
C PHE A 209 2.10 18.71 -2.13
N HIS A 210 3.00 19.15 -3.02
CA HIS A 210 4.37 19.55 -2.69
C HIS A 210 4.53 21.07 -2.60
N TYR A 211 3.44 21.81 -2.39
CA TYR A 211 3.45 23.28 -2.23
C TYR A 211 4.01 24.02 -3.45
N LEU A 212 3.96 23.39 -4.62
CA LEU A 212 4.26 24.01 -5.90
C LEU A 212 2.97 24.62 -6.47
N GLY A 213 3.11 25.76 -7.14
CA GLY A 213 1.98 26.43 -7.78
C GLY A 213 1.34 25.56 -8.86
N LEU A 214 0.04 25.73 -9.06
CA LEU A 214 -0.66 25.11 -10.18
C LEU A 214 -0.10 25.65 -11.51
N PRO A 215 -0.01 24.81 -12.56
CA PRO A 215 0.35 25.27 -13.88
C PRO A 215 -0.64 26.36 -14.35
N GLN A 216 -0.13 27.38 -15.03
CA GLN A 216 -1.02 28.38 -15.64
C GLN A 216 -1.84 27.71 -16.74
N GLU A 217 -3.15 27.91 -16.69
CA GLU A 217 -4.04 27.41 -17.73
C GLU A 217 -3.84 28.25 -18.99
N ASP A 218 -3.15 27.69 -19.99
CA ASP A 218 -3.04 28.32 -21.31
C ASP A 218 -4.43 28.33 -21.96
N ARG A 219 -5.12 29.47 -21.88
CA ARG A 219 -6.47 29.69 -22.43
C ARG A 219 -6.61 29.37 -23.93
N LEU A 220 -5.49 29.19 -24.64
CA LEU A 220 -5.43 28.85 -26.06
C LEU A 220 -5.44 27.34 -26.34
N ALA A 221 -5.20 26.49 -25.34
CA ALA A 221 -5.22 25.04 -25.47
C ALA A 221 -6.62 24.48 -25.19
N THR A 222 -7.50 24.50 -26.20
CA THR A 222 -8.88 24.01 -26.12
C THR A 222 -9.02 22.52 -25.78
N THR A 223 -7.93 21.75 -25.75
CA THR A 223 -7.91 20.29 -25.55
C THR A 223 -7.41 19.84 -24.17
N ARG A 224 -7.05 20.75 -23.26
CA ARG A 224 -6.43 20.41 -21.95
C ARG A 224 -6.92 21.30 -20.80
N SER A 225 -8.24 21.40 -20.61
CA SER A 225 -8.79 22.12 -19.46
C SER A 225 -8.64 21.31 -18.16
N PHE A 226 -8.54 22.00 -17.00
CA PHE A 226 -8.59 21.35 -15.68
C PHE A 226 -9.77 20.38 -15.56
N GLN A 227 -10.93 20.76 -16.14
CA GLN A 227 -12.15 19.96 -16.10
C GLN A 227 -12.00 18.63 -16.86
N SER A 228 -11.49 18.66 -18.10
CA SER A 228 -11.28 17.44 -18.90
C SER A 228 -10.36 16.44 -18.21
N GLN A 229 -9.26 16.93 -17.63
CA GLN A 229 -8.31 16.11 -16.89
C GLN A 229 -8.93 15.53 -15.61
N PHE A 230 -9.77 16.31 -14.92
CA PHE A 230 -10.50 15.83 -13.76
C PHE A 230 -11.58 14.79 -14.12
N ASP A 231 -12.26 14.93 -15.26
CA ASP A 231 -13.21 13.94 -15.74
C ASP A 231 -12.51 12.64 -16.14
N ALA A 232 -11.36 12.71 -16.80
CA ALA A 232 -10.50 11.54 -17.04
C ALA A 232 -10.03 10.91 -15.72
N TYR A 233 -9.72 11.71 -14.69
CA TYR A 233 -9.35 11.22 -13.37
C TYR A 233 -10.48 10.42 -12.69
N LYS A 234 -11.72 10.93 -12.73
CA LYS A 234 -12.90 10.21 -12.25
C LYS A 234 -13.13 8.93 -13.05
N LYS A 235 -13.04 8.99 -14.38
CA LYS A 235 -13.19 7.81 -15.26
C LYS A 235 -12.15 6.74 -14.94
N ALA A 236 -10.88 7.11 -14.77
CA ALA A 236 -9.84 6.17 -14.36
C ALA A 236 -10.18 5.54 -13.00
N ASN A 237 -10.52 6.33 -11.98
CA ASN A 237 -10.90 5.80 -10.67
C ASN A 237 -12.11 4.84 -10.74
N GLN A 238 -13.08 5.12 -11.62
CA GLN A 238 -14.19 4.20 -11.87
C GLN A 238 -13.74 2.88 -12.51
N MET A 239 -12.77 2.91 -13.44
CA MET A 239 -12.20 1.69 -14.02
C MET A 239 -11.50 0.84 -12.96
N PHE A 240 -10.76 1.48 -12.04
CA PHE A 240 -10.19 0.78 -10.88
C PHE A 240 -11.29 0.19 -9.99
N ALA A 241 -12.35 0.96 -9.70
CA ALA A 241 -13.47 0.49 -8.89
C ALA A 241 -14.16 -0.74 -9.50
N ASN A 242 -14.37 -0.74 -10.82
CA ASN A 242 -14.97 -1.87 -11.53
C ASN A 242 -14.16 -3.16 -11.33
N VAL A 243 -12.84 -3.08 -11.51
CA VAL A 243 -11.94 -4.24 -11.30
C VAL A 243 -11.93 -4.68 -9.83
N VAL A 244 -11.94 -3.74 -8.88
CA VAL A 244 -12.07 -4.08 -7.45
C VAL A 244 -13.37 -4.82 -7.17
N ASN A 245 -14.48 -4.32 -7.70
CA ASN A 245 -15.81 -4.91 -7.48
C ASN A 245 -15.93 -6.33 -8.08
N GLU A 246 -15.28 -6.59 -9.21
CA GLU A 246 -15.23 -7.94 -9.83
C GLU A 246 -14.50 -8.97 -8.97
N HIS A 247 -13.53 -8.53 -8.17
CA HIS A 247 -12.68 -9.39 -7.35
C HIS A 247 -12.98 -9.35 -5.85
N TYR A 248 -13.90 -8.47 -5.44
CA TYR A 248 -14.29 -8.30 -4.04
C TYR A 248 -15.15 -9.46 -3.56
N GLU A 249 -14.82 -9.96 -2.37
CA GLU A 249 -15.66 -10.87 -1.60
C GLU A 249 -16.10 -10.22 -0.29
N GLU A 250 -17.30 -10.55 0.20
CA GLU A 250 -17.83 -9.97 1.44
C GLU A 250 -16.87 -10.22 2.60
N GLY A 251 -16.49 -9.14 3.28
CA GLY A 251 -15.51 -9.18 4.37
C GLY A 251 -14.08 -8.82 3.97
N ASP A 252 -13.77 -8.74 2.66
CA ASP A 252 -12.49 -8.23 2.16
C ASP A 252 -12.26 -6.78 2.64
N VAL A 253 -11.01 -6.46 2.91
CA VAL A 253 -10.56 -5.07 3.17
C VAL A 253 -9.96 -4.52 1.88
N VAL A 254 -10.45 -3.38 1.43
CA VAL A 254 -9.88 -2.66 0.29
C VAL A 254 -9.01 -1.54 0.81
N TRP A 255 -7.75 -1.52 0.41
CA TRP A 255 -6.79 -0.50 0.81
C TRP A 255 -6.29 0.27 -0.40
N CYS A 256 -6.82 1.48 -0.56
CA CYS A 256 -6.52 2.39 -1.65
C CYS A 256 -5.27 3.20 -1.32
N HIS A 257 -4.36 3.34 -2.29
CA HIS A 257 -3.12 4.06 -2.09
C HIS A 257 -2.97 5.27 -3.01
N ASP A 258 -2.51 6.34 -2.37
CA ASP A 258 -1.95 7.54 -2.96
C ASP A 258 -2.94 8.51 -3.63
N TYR A 259 -2.43 9.70 -3.99
CA TYR A 259 -3.19 10.78 -4.61
C TYR A 259 -3.81 10.40 -5.97
N HIS A 260 -3.32 9.35 -6.60
CA HIS A 260 -3.86 8.79 -7.84
C HIS A 260 -5.29 8.26 -7.70
N LEU A 261 -5.67 7.83 -6.49
CA LEU A 261 -6.90 7.08 -6.21
C LEU A 261 -7.75 7.73 -5.11
N MET A 262 -7.81 9.07 -5.06
CA MET A 262 -8.62 9.81 -4.09
C MET A 262 -10.12 9.68 -4.35
N PHE A 263 -10.53 9.40 -5.59
CA PHE A 263 -11.95 9.25 -5.94
C PHE A 263 -12.47 7.83 -5.68
N LEU A 264 -11.56 6.85 -5.68
CA LEU A 264 -11.88 5.43 -5.56
C LEU A 264 -12.72 5.07 -4.32
N PRO A 265 -12.47 5.60 -3.10
CA PRO A 265 -13.27 5.22 -1.93
C PRO A 265 -14.77 5.53 -2.11
N LYS A 266 -15.10 6.65 -2.77
CA LYS A 266 -16.47 7.01 -3.11
C LYS A 266 -17.08 6.01 -4.10
N CYS A 267 -16.40 5.72 -5.20
CA CYS A 267 -16.88 4.76 -6.20
C CYS A 267 -17.17 3.37 -5.58
N LEU A 268 -16.32 2.92 -4.66
CA LEU A 268 -16.51 1.63 -3.97
C LEU A 268 -17.70 1.65 -3.01
N LYS A 269 -17.84 2.71 -2.21
CA LYS A 269 -18.94 2.85 -1.25
C LYS A 269 -20.30 3.08 -1.91
N GLU A 270 -20.33 3.68 -3.11
CA GLU A 270 -21.53 3.78 -3.94
C GLU A 270 -21.97 2.42 -4.48
N TYR A 271 -21.03 1.51 -4.76
CA TYR A 271 -21.34 0.14 -5.17
C TYR A 271 -21.78 -0.73 -3.99
N ASN A 272 -21.02 -0.72 -2.89
CA ASN A 272 -21.37 -1.43 -1.65
C ASN A 272 -20.89 -0.64 -0.43
N ASN A 273 -21.84 -0.04 0.29
CA ASN A 273 -21.54 0.79 1.45
C ASN A 273 -20.92 0.01 2.65
N LYS A 274 -21.04 -1.32 2.66
CA LYS A 274 -20.49 -2.21 3.71
C LYS A 274 -19.03 -2.57 3.50
N MET A 275 -18.46 -2.30 2.31
CA MET A 275 -17.04 -2.55 2.05
C MET A 275 -16.17 -1.84 3.07
N LYS A 276 -15.18 -2.54 3.65
CA LYS A 276 -14.18 -1.92 4.52
C LYS A 276 -13.13 -1.25 3.65
N VAL A 277 -13.13 0.09 3.60
CA VAL A 277 -12.26 0.87 2.71
C VAL A 277 -11.30 1.73 3.53
N GLY A 278 -10.01 1.48 3.39
CA GLY A 278 -8.95 2.36 3.85
C GLY A 278 -8.35 3.15 2.69
N TRP A 279 -7.96 4.40 2.91
CA TRP A 279 -7.19 5.19 1.94
C TRP A 279 -5.94 5.76 2.62
N PHE A 280 -4.78 5.64 1.99
CA PHE A 280 -3.51 6.11 2.55
C PHE A 280 -2.74 6.99 1.56
N LEU A 281 -2.31 8.18 1.99
CA LEU A 281 -1.50 9.09 1.18
C LEU A 281 -0.01 8.94 1.47
N HIS A 282 0.78 8.73 0.41
CA HIS A 282 2.24 8.60 0.50
C HIS A 282 2.99 9.93 0.37
N THR A 283 2.30 10.98 -0.07
CA THR A 283 2.83 12.34 -0.18
C THR A 283 2.49 13.17 1.06
N PRO A 284 3.08 14.37 1.18
CA PRO A 284 2.51 15.37 2.06
C PRO A 284 1.06 15.67 1.67
N PHE A 285 0.25 16.06 2.65
CA PHE A 285 -1.02 16.72 2.40
C PHE A 285 -0.83 18.23 2.63
N PRO A 286 -1.16 19.10 1.66
CA PRO A 286 -0.85 20.51 1.76
C PRO A 286 -1.78 21.22 2.76
N SER A 287 -1.39 22.40 3.21
CA SER A 287 -2.26 23.23 4.06
C SER A 287 -3.58 23.58 3.34
N SER A 288 -4.63 23.87 4.11
CA SER A 288 -5.94 24.24 3.56
C SER A 288 -5.87 25.46 2.62
N GLU A 289 -4.94 26.38 2.89
CA GLU A 289 -4.74 27.59 2.10
C GLU A 289 -4.23 27.29 0.69
N ILE A 290 -3.43 26.23 0.55
CA ILE A 290 -2.93 25.72 -0.73
C ILE A 290 -3.99 24.82 -1.38
N HIS A 291 -4.56 23.87 -0.63
CA HIS A 291 -5.54 22.93 -1.17
C HIS A 291 -6.76 23.63 -1.78
N ARG A 292 -7.21 24.75 -1.18
CA ARG A 292 -8.36 25.51 -1.72
C ARG A 292 -8.13 26.12 -3.10
N THR A 293 -6.89 26.21 -3.59
CA THR A 293 -6.61 26.71 -4.94
C THR A 293 -7.06 25.71 -6.01
N LEU A 294 -7.21 24.43 -5.67
CA LEU A 294 -7.69 23.39 -6.57
C LEU A 294 -9.18 23.58 -6.89
N PRO A 295 -9.60 23.61 -8.18
CA PRO A 295 -11.02 23.77 -8.54
C PRO A 295 -11.91 22.63 -8.02
N SER A 296 -11.42 21.39 -8.10
CA SER A 296 -12.08 20.14 -7.70
C SER A 296 -11.90 19.78 -6.21
N ARG A 297 -11.39 20.71 -5.40
CA ARG A 297 -11.09 20.55 -3.96
C ARG A 297 -12.19 19.82 -3.18
N SER A 298 -13.44 20.27 -3.33
CA SER A 298 -14.55 19.77 -2.52
C SER A 298 -14.91 18.33 -2.89
N GLU A 299 -14.89 18.00 -4.18
CA GLU A 299 -15.20 16.66 -4.66
C GLU A 299 -14.15 15.64 -4.22
N LEU A 300 -12.87 16.00 -4.28
CA LEU A 300 -11.79 15.11 -3.85
C LEU A 300 -11.84 14.83 -2.34
N LEU A 301 -12.02 15.87 -1.51
CA LEU A 301 -12.14 15.71 -0.06
C LEU A 301 -13.33 14.82 0.29
N ARG A 302 -14.51 15.08 -0.28
CA ARG A 302 -15.70 14.24 -0.06
C ARG A 302 -15.47 12.80 -0.51
N SER A 303 -14.72 12.61 -1.59
CA SER A 303 -14.48 11.27 -2.10
C SER A 303 -13.55 10.44 -1.21
N VAL A 304 -12.52 11.07 -0.65
CA VAL A 304 -11.65 10.42 0.35
C VAL A 304 -12.41 10.17 1.65
N LEU A 305 -13.26 11.09 2.09
CA LEU A 305 -14.08 10.95 3.30
C LEU A 305 -15.11 9.81 3.23
N ALA A 306 -15.38 9.26 2.05
CA ALA A 306 -16.21 8.05 1.92
C ALA A 306 -15.54 6.81 2.55
N ALA A 307 -14.20 6.79 2.64
CA ALA A 307 -13.44 5.73 3.30
C ALA A 307 -13.81 5.60 4.79
N ASP A 308 -13.53 4.45 5.38
CA ASP A 308 -13.70 4.21 6.82
C ASP A 308 -12.47 4.67 7.63
N LEU A 309 -11.29 4.65 6.99
CA LEU A 309 -10.02 5.10 7.55
C LEU A 309 -9.19 5.86 6.51
N VAL A 310 -8.72 7.04 6.89
CA VAL A 310 -7.81 7.89 6.10
C VAL A 310 -6.47 7.95 6.83
N GLY A 311 -5.40 7.53 6.16
CA GLY A 311 -4.06 7.44 6.72
C GLY A 311 -3.05 8.38 6.05
N PHE A 312 -2.13 8.91 6.85
CA PHE A 312 -1.01 9.74 6.40
C PHE A 312 0.29 9.31 7.09
N HIS A 313 1.45 9.73 6.59
CA HIS A 313 2.73 9.43 7.27
C HIS A 313 2.92 10.18 8.60
N THR A 314 2.45 11.42 8.70
CA THR A 314 2.69 12.29 9.87
C THR A 314 1.39 12.87 10.38
N TYR A 315 1.38 13.25 11.66
CA TYR A 315 0.25 13.95 12.27
C TYR A 315 -0.02 15.31 11.62
N ASP A 316 1.01 16.01 11.15
CA ASP A 316 0.83 17.29 10.47
C ASP A 316 0.04 17.17 9.17
N TYR A 317 0.27 16.12 8.38
CA TYR A 317 -0.49 15.89 7.16
C TYR A 317 -1.95 15.55 7.47
N ALA A 318 -2.19 14.71 8.48
CA ALA A 318 -3.53 14.41 8.98
C ALA A 318 -4.26 15.68 9.45
N ARG A 319 -3.59 16.53 10.25
CA ARG A 319 -4.11 17.81 10.72
C ARG A 319 -4.45 18.77 9.57
N HIS A 320 -3.60 18.84 8.55
CA HIS A 320 -3.88 19.64 7.35
C HIS A 320 -5.08 19.12 6.57
N PHE A 321 -5.25 17.81 6.45
CA PHE A 321 -6.43 17.20 5.84
C PHE A 321 -7.72 17.53 6.60
N VAL A 322 -7.73 17.35 7.92
CA VAL A 322 -8.87 17.71 8.79
C VAL A 322 -9.20 19.19 8.64
N SER A 323 -8.18 20.06 8.71
CA SER A 323 -8.36 21.51 8.52
C SER A 323 -8.91 21.87 7.13
N ALA A 324 -8.53 21.14 6.07
CA ALA A 324 -9.07 21.35 4.73
C ALA A 324 -10.55 20.93 4.66
N CYS A 325 -10.91 19.80 5.26
CA CYS A 325 -12.31 19.35 5.36
C CYS A 325 -13.17 20.38 6.10
N THR A 326 -12.72 20.90 7.24
CA THR A 326 -13.47 21.91 7.99
C THR A 326 -13.62 23.22 7.22
N ARG A 327 -12.53 23.75 6.63
CA ARG A 327 -12.57 25.07 5.98
C ARG A 327 -13.25 25.08 4.62
N ILE A 328 -13.21 23.96 3.89
CA ILE A 328 -13.71 23.89 2.50
C ILE A 328 -15.10 23.25 2.45
N LEU A 329 -15.34 22.21 3.24
CA LEU A 329 -16.62 21.50 3.26
C LEU A 329 -17.55 21.97 4.39
N GLY A 330 -17.03 22.67 5.39
CA GLY A 330 -17.80 23.07 6.57
C GLY A 330 -18.07 21.93 7.55
N LEU A 331 -17.29 20.84 7.47
CA LEU A 331 -17.46 19.66 8.32
C LEU A 331 -16.74 19.80 9.66
N GLU A 332 -17.24 19.10 10.68
CA GLU A 332 -16.62 19.11 12.00
C GLU A 332 -15.38 18.20 12.02
N GLY A 333 -14.25 18.79 12.40
CA GLY A 333 -13.00 18.06 12.59
C GLY A 333 -12.78 17.74 14.06
N THR A 334 -12.65 16.47 14.40
CA THR A 334 -12.36 15.99 15.75
C THR A 334 -10.91 15.46 15.81
N PRO A 335 -10.35 15.23 17.01
CA PRO A 335 -9.04 14.58 17.14
C PRO A 335 -8.99 13.17 16.52
N GLU A 336 -10.15 12.49 16.41
CA GLU A 336 -10.26 11.14 15.84
C GLU A 336 -10.46 11.14 14.32
N GLY A 337 -10.91 12.26 13.74
CA GLY A 337 -11.16 12.35 12.30
C GLY A 337 -12.09 13.48 11.89
N VAL A 338 -12.96 13.20 10.91
CA VAL A 338 -13.92 14.17 10.37
C VAL A 338 -15.32 13.57 10.44
N GLU A 339 -16.27 14.33 10.98
CA GLU A 339 -17.67 13.94 11.08
C GLU A 339 -18.49 14.57 9.94
N ASP A 340 -19.26 13.73 9.24
CA ASP A 340 -20.21 14.14 8.21
C ASP A 340 -21.55 13.44 8.45
N GLN A 341 -22.57 14.22 8.82
CA GLN A 341 -23.95 13.75 9.04
C GLN A 341 -24.04 12.54 10.00
N GLY A 342 -23.29 12.55 11.10
CA GLY A 342 -23.28 11.48 12.11
C GLY A 342 -22.40 10.27 11.73
N LYS A 343 -21.72 10.30 10.58
CA LYS A 343 -20.68 9.33 10.23
C LYS A 343 -19.30 9.92 10.52
N LEU A 344 -18.55 9.26 11.40
CA LEU A 344 -17.15 9.60 11.68
C LEU A 344 -16.21 8.83 10.74
N THR A 345 -15.48 9.56 9.91
CA THR A 345 -14.36 9.01 9.13
C THR A 345 -13.08 9.20 9.91
N ARG A 346 -12.44 8.10 10.34
CA ARG A 346 -11.23 8.15 11.16
C ARG A 346 -10.04 8.65 10.35
N VAL A 347 -9.25 9.54 10.93
CA VAL A 347 -8.03 10.07 10.33
C VAL A 347 -6.86 9.83 11.28
N ALA A 348 -5.80 9.18 10.79
CA ALA A 348 -4.67 8.80 11.63
C ALA A 348 -3.33 8.87 10.90
N ALA A 349 -2.25 8.94 11.69
CA ALA A 349 -0.88 8.93 11.20
C ALA A 349 -0.26 7.54 11.38
N PHE A 350 0.26 6.96 10.29
CA PHE A 350 0.98 5.70 10.24
C PHE A 350 2.31 5.92 9.50
N PRO A 351 3.41 6.22 10.23
CA PRO A 351 4.71 6.41 9.61
C PRO A 351 5.19 5.09 8.99
N ILE A 352 5.56 5.13 7.70
CA ILE A 352 6.07 3.95 7.00
C ILE A 352 7.57 3.81 7.29
N GLY A 353 8.03 2.58 7.49
CA GLY A 353 9.43 2.23 7.73
C GLY A 353 9.82 0.97 6.97
N ILE A 354 11.12 0.62 7.02
CA ILE A 354 11.70 -0.59 6.39
C ILE A 354 12.52 -1.42 7.38
#